data_AF-A0A2V8M2F7-F1
#
_entry.id   AF-A0A2V8M2F7-F1
#
_cell.length_a   1.000
_cell.length_b   1.000
_cell.length_c   1.000
_cell.angle_alpha   90.00
_cell.angle_beta   90.00
_cell.angle_gamma   90.00
#
_symmetry.space_group_name_H-M   'P 1'
#
loop_
_entity.id
_entity.type
_entity.pdbx_description
1 polymer ?
#
loop_
_entity_poly.entity_id
_entity_poly.type
_entity_poly.pdbx_seq_one_letter_code
_entity_poly.pdbx_strand_id
1 'polypeptide(L)' 'MNITVPIHIENRRLFLAAGGTIQLEDWERQHLHNCEVCQGVFYVFINQPITPDPVPKKNPPAA' A
#
# COMPACT_ATOMS: atom_id res chain seq x y z
N MET A 1 31.39 -4.64 -10.54
CA MET A 1 30.07 -4.07 -10.91
C MET A 1 29.26 -3.96 -9.63
N ASN A 2 29.10 -2.75 -9.09
CA ASN A 2 28.17 -2.54 -7.99
C ASN A 2 26.77 -2.60 -8.59
N ILE A 3 26.00 -3.66 -8.27
CA ILE A 3 24.58 -3.69 -8.55
C ILE A 3 23.95 -2.78 -7.49
N THR A 4 23.88 -1.47 -7.76
CA THR A 4 23.01 -0.57 -7.02
C THR A 4 21.59 -1.00 -7.32
N VAL A 5 21.01 -1.83 -6.46
CA VAL A 5 19.57 -2.05 -6.47
C VAL A 5 18.93 -0.67 -6.25
N PRO A 6 18.15 -0.14 -7.21
CA PRO A 6 17.42 1.09 -6.95
C PRO A 6 16.58 0.88 -5.70
N ILE A 7 16.81 1.73 -4.69
CA ILE A 7 16.09 1.65 -3.42
C ILE A 7 14.63 1.99 -3.72
N HIS A 8 13.78 0.98 -3.83
CA HIS A 8 12.34 1.12 -3.97
C HIS A 8 11.67 1.19 -2.59
N ILE A 9 10.50 1.83 -2.55
CA ILE A 9 9.64 1.80 -1.36
C ILE A 9 9.07 0.39 -1.20
N GLU A 10 9.02 -0.11 0.02
CA GLU A 10 8.41 -1.41 0.30
C GLU A 10 6.95 -1.45 -0.14
N ASN A 11 6.55 -2.51 -0.86
CA ASN A 11 5.16 -2.69 -1.31
C ASN A 11 4.15 -2.61 -0.16
N ARG A 12 4.51 -3.11 1.02
CA ARG A 12 3.64 -3.04 2.21
C ARG A 12 3.36 -1.58 2.61
N ARG A 13 4.37 -0.71 2.53
CA ARG A 13 4.19 0.72 2.83
C ARG A 13 3.34 1.39 1.77
N LEU A 14 3.58 1.12 0.49
CA LEU A 14 2.73 1.62 -0.61
C LEU A 14 1.27 1.18 -0.45
N PHE A 15 1.02 -0.07 -0.09
CA PHE A 15 -0.32 -0.60 0.15
C PHE A 15 -1.03 0.10 1.32
N LEU A 16 -0.36 0.21 2.48
CA LEU A 16 -0.92 0.88 3.65
C LEU A 16 -1.17 2.37 3.40
N ALA A 17 -0.29 3.03 2.64
CA ALA A 17 -0.47 4.42 2.25
C ALA A 17 -1.63 4.60 1.26
N ALA A 18 -1.78 3.70 0.29
CA ALA A 18 -2.90 3.71 -0.66
C ALA A 18 -4.25 3.50 0.05
N GLY A 19 -4.28 2.65 1.08
CA GLY A 19 -5.44 2.47 1.97
C GLY A 19 -5.63 3.57 3.01
N GLY A 20 -4.83 4.64 3.00
CA GLY A 20 -4.91 5.76 3.94
C GLY A 20 -4.54 5.41 5.40
N THR A 21 -3.94 4.24 5.64
CA THR A 21 -3.59 3.76 6.99
C THR A 21 -2.32 4.42 7.53
N ILE A 22 -1.36 4.75 6.64
CA ILE A 22 -0.12 5.43 7.01
C ILE A 22 0.15 6.60 6.07
N GLN A 23 1.00 7.52 6.50
CA GLN A 23 1.60 8.53 5.63
C GLN A 23 3.03 8.11 5.26
N LEU A 24 3.39 8.25 3.99
CA LEU A 24 4.76 8.09 3.51
C LEU A 24 5.66 9.22 4.03
N GLU A 25 6.92 8.94 4.29
CA GLU A 25 7.93 9.94 4.66
C GLU A 25 8.27 10.87 3.48
N ASP A 26 8.95 11.99 3.74
CA ASP A 26 9.30 12.96 2.68
C ASP A 26 10.10 12.34 1.53
N TRP A 27 11.10 11.52 1.86
CA TRP A 27 11.92 10.87 0.84
C TRP A 27 11.13 9.84 0.04
N GLU A 28 10.17 9.14 0.66
CA GLU A 28 9.31 8.17 0.01
C GLU A 28 8.32 8.87 -0.93
N ARG A 29 7.73 9.98 -0.50
CA ARG A 29 6.88 10.80 -1.36
C ARG A 29 7.65 11.29 -2.58
N GLN A 30 8.85 11.84 -2.35
CA GLN A 30 9.72 12.29 -3.43
C GLN A 30 10.11 11.14 -4.37
N HIS A 31 10.45 9.97 -3.83
CA HIS A 31 10.79 8.79 -4.63
C HIS A 31 9.57 8.31 -5.44
N LEU A 32 8.39 8.26 -4.84
CA LEU A 32 7.15 7.84 -5.49
C LEU A 32 6.81 8.70 -6.71
N HIS A 33 7.08 10.01 -6.66
CA HIS A 33 6.88 10.92 -7.78
C HIS A 33 7.91 10.75 -8.91
N ASN A 34 9.09 10.21 -8.62
CA ASN A 34 10.21 10.11 -9.58
C ASN A 34 10.48 8.66 -10.04
N CYS A 35 9.84 7.67 -9.43
CA CYS A 35 10.04 6.25 -9.74
C CYS A 35 8.77 5.65 -10.36
N GLU A 36 8.82 5.39 -11.66
CA GLU A 36 7.71 4.80 -12.44
C GLU A 36 7.23 3.46 -11.85
N VAL A 37 8.15 2.65 -11.32
CA VAL A 37 7.83 1.35 -10.69
C VAL A 37 6.99 1.56 -9.42
N CYS A 38 7.46 2.40 -8.50
CA CYS A 38 6.72 2.68 -7.27
C CYS A 38 5.38 3.38 -7.57
N GLN A 39 5.35 4.29 -8.54
CA GLN A 39 4.14 4.97 -8.96
C GLN A 39 3.10 4.00 -9.55
N GLY A 40 3.53 3.08 -10.41
CA GLY A 40 2.67 2.05 -10.99
C GLY A 40 2.08 1.12 -9.94
N VAL A 41 2.91 0.63 -9.02
CA VAL A 41 2.44 -0.22 -7.91
C VAL A 41 1.45 0.52 -7.02
N PHE A 42 1.76 1.77 -6.66
CA PHE A 42 0.86 2.60 -5.84
C PHE A 42 -0.47 2.88 -6.55
N TYR A 43 -0.45 3.15 -7.85
CA TYR A 43 -1.64 3.32 -8.67
C TYR A 43 -2.52 2.07 -8.66
N VAL A 44 -1.93 0.87 -8.78
CA VAL A 44 -2.67 -0.39 -8.67
C VAL A 44 -3.35 -0.50 -7.30
N PHE A 45 -2.63 -0.21 -6.21
CA PHE A 45 -3.22 -0.29 -4.86
C PHE A 45 -4.36 0.70 -4.62
N ILE A 46 -4.28 1.92 -5.15
CA ILE A 46 -5.39 2.90 -5.05
C ILE A 46 -6.64 2.44 -5.80
N ASN A 47 -6.45 1.77 -6.94
CA ASN A 47 -7.56 1.33 -7.79
C ASN A 47 -8.08 -0.07 -7.45
N GLN A 48 -7.41 -0.81 -6.57
CA GLN A 48 -7.91 -2.09 -6.11
C GLN A 48 -9.06 -1.87 -5.13
N PRO A 49 -10.24 -2.46 -5.36
CA PRO A 49 -11.30 -2.46 -4.36
C PRO A 49 -10.81 -3.27 -3.17
N ILE A 50 -10.41 -2.58 -2.11
CA ILE A 50 -10.17 -3.20 -0.81
C ILE A 50 -11.54 -3.60 -0.31
N THR A 51 -11.98 -4.83 -0.60
CA THR A 51 -13.16 -5.38 0.04
C THR A 51 -12.89 -5.35 1.53
N PRO A 52 -13.65 -4.56 2.32
CA PRO A 52 -13.54 -4.64 3.76
C PRO A 52 -13.81 -6.09 4.16
N ASP A 53 -13.02 -6.62 5.09
CA ASP A 53 -13.25 -7.96 5.62
C ASP A 53 -14.73 -8.11 5.96
N PRO A 54 -15.39 -9.22 5.57
CA PRO A 54 -16.78 -9.43 5.92
C PRO A 54 -16.88 -9.35 7.45
N VAL A 55 -17.63 -8.35 7.92
CA VAL A 55 -17.91 -8.14 9.35
C VAL A 55 -18.33 -9.51 9.92
N PRO A 56 -17.65 -10.03 10.95
CA PRO A 56 -18.03 -11.29 11.55
C PRO A 56 -19.51 -11.20 11.96
N LYS A 57 -20.38 -11.95 11.27
CA LYS A 57 -21.77 -12.08 11.69
C LYS A 57 -21.74 -12.75 13.06
N LYS A 58 -21.83 -11.95 14.12
CA LYS A 58 -22.03 -12.46 15.47
C LYS A 58 -23.36 -13.22 15.44
N ASN A 59 -23.29 -14.55 15.41
CA ASN A 59 -24.49 -15.36 15.52
C ASN A 59 -25.20 -14.96 16.83
N PRO A 60 -26.52 -14.71 16.83
CA PRO A 60 -27.24 -14.44 18.06
C PRO A 60 -27.03 -15.60 19.04
N PRO A 61 -26.91 -15.33 20.35
CA PRO A 61 -26.76 -16.38 21.34
C PRO A 61 -27.95 -17.34 21.22
N ALA A 62 -27.64 -18.64 21.14
CA ALA A 62 -28.65 -19.68 21.19
C ALA A 62 -29.44 -19.53 22.50
N ALA A 63 -30.76 -19.50 22.38
CA ALA A 63 -31.71 -19.45 23.49
C ALA A 63 -31.76 -20.79 24.24
#